data_AF-X6LGV4-F1
#
_entry.id   AF-X6LGV4-F1
#
_cell.length_a   1.000
_cell.length_b   1.000
_cell.length_c   1.000
_cell.angle_alpha   90.00
_cell.angle_beta   90.00
_cell.angle_gamma   90.00
#
_symmetry.space_group_name_H-M   'P 1'
#
loop_
_entity.id
_entity.type
_entity.pdbx_description
1 polymer ?
#
loop_
_entity_poly.entity_id
_entity_poly.type
_entity_poly.pdbx_seq_one_letter_code
_entity_poly.pdbx_strand_id
1 'polypeptide(L)'
;IGGINNHLLFITYKYNNIIVFNLNTFQFIKHDELPTNNSIYYHCFVSKSEMMKTSPKNKQNYQMLLFCENTGLSIEYDEDNNIFQFHRLSVCDDIVLLFAYAYVCINDVILFFGGYDNKV
;
A
#
# COMPACT_ATOMS: atom_id res chain seq x y z
N ILE A 1 7.45 -3.12 5.97
CA ILE A 1 8.27 -4.33 5.69
C ILE A 1 7.31 -5.42 5.27
N GLY A 2 7.70 -6.24 4.30
CA GLY A 2 6.79 -7.23 3.74
C GLY A 2 7.50 -8.27 2.91
N GLY A 3 6.73 -8.84 1.99
CA GLY A 3 7.09 -10.04 1.27
C GLY A 3 6.82 -11.29 2.09
N ILE A 4 6.84 -12.45 1.45
CA ILE A 4 6.46 -13.75 2.03
C ILE A 4 7.33 -14.09 3.24
N ASN A 5 8.61 -13.74 3.16
CA ASN A 5 9.58 -13.96 4.24
C ASN A 5 9.94 -12.67 5.00
N ASN A 6 9.12 -11.61 4.93
CA ASN A 6 9.38 -10.32 5.58
C ASN A 6 10.77 -9.72 5.28
N HIS A 7 11.28 -9.97 4.08
CA HIS A 7 12.63 -9.61 3.66
C HIS A 7 12.65 -8.45 2.65
N LEU A 8 11.48 -7.90 2.31
CA LEU A 8 11.33 -6.82 1.35
C LEU A 8 10.90 -5.53 2.05
N LEU A 9 11.47 -4.42 1.61
CA LEU A 9 11.08 -3.08 1.99
C LEU A 9 10.41 -2.39 0.81
N PHE A 10 9.10 -2.18 0.95
CA PHE A 10 8.31 -1.37 0.03
C PHE A 10 8.33 0.07 0.52
N ILE A 11 8.75 1.00 -0.35
CA ILE A 11 8.79 2.43 -0.06
C ILE A 11 7.97 3.15 -1.11
N THR A 12 7.00 3.92 -0.65
CA THR A 12 6.22 4.86 -1.46
C THR A 12 6.70 6.27 -1.16
N TYR A 13 6.78 7.12 -2.18
CA TYR A 13 7.22 8.51 -2.01
C TYR A 13 6.60 9.42 -3.06
N LYS A 14 6.90 10.72 -2.95
CA LYS A 14 6.29 11.84 -3.70
C LYS A 14 6.03 11.50 -5.18
N TYR A 15 4.97 12.11 -5.71
CA TYR A 15 4.35 11.83 -7.00
C TYR A 15 3.60 10.50 -6.94
N ASN A 16 4.05 9.46 -7.60
CA ASN A 16 3.32 8.20 -7.68
C ASN A 16 4.28 7.02 -7.60
N ASN A 17 5.40 7.16 -6.89
CA ASN A 17 6.47 6.18 -6.96
C ASN A 17 6.31 5.10 -5.89
N ILE A 18 6.60 3.86 -6.27
CA ILE A 18 6.82 2.73 -5.36
C ILE A 18 8.12 2.01 -5.73
N ILE A 19 8.93 1.70 -4.72
CA ILE A 19 10.19 0.96 -4.91
C ILE A 19 10.28 -0.21 -3.93
N VAL A 20 11.03 -1.23 -4.35
CA VAL A 20 11.27 -2.45 -3.57
C VAL A 20 12.77 -2.62 -3.36
N PHE A 21 13.15 -2.82 -2.10
CA PHE A 21 14.50 -3.21 -1.69
C PHE A 21 14.49 -4.55 -1.00
N ASN A 22 15.53 -5.34 -1.23
CA ASN A 22 15.81 -6.54 -0.46
C ASN A 22 16.57 -6.15 0.83
N LEU A 23 15.99 -6.45 1.99
CA LEU A 23 16.60 -6.16 3.29
C LEU A 23 17.74 -7.11 3.66
N ASN A 24 17.77 -8.32 3.09
CA ASN A 24 18.85 -9.29 3.35
C ASN A 24 20.11 -8.94 2.55
N THR A 25 19.94 -8.51 1.30
CA THR A 25 21.08 -8.19 0.41
C THR A 25 21.38 -6.70 0.33
N PHE A 26 20.51 -5.84 0.89
CA PHE A 26 20.56 -4.38 0.76
C PHE A 26 20.57 -3.89 -0.68
N GLN A 27 19.92 -4.63 -1.59
CA GLN A 27 19.89 -4.33 -3.01
C GLN A 27 18.53 -3.77 -3.44
N PHE A 28 18.57 -2.83 -4.38
CA PHE A 28 17.39 -2.37 -5.11
C PHE A 28 16.88 -3.49 -6.03
N ILE A 29 15.57 -3.72 -6.04
CA ILE A 29 14.93 -4.73 -6.88
C ILE A 29 14.15 -4.07 -8.02
N LYS A 30 13.23 -3.17 -7.67
CA LYS A 30 12.24 -2.65 -8.63
C LYS A 30 11.81 -1.24 -8.27
N HIS A 31 11.53 -0.46 -9.31
CA HIS A 31 10.77 0.79 -9.26
C HIS A 31 9.53 0.63 -10.14
N ASP A 32 8.42 1.21 -9.71
CA ASP A 32 7.18 1.27 -10.46
C ASP A 32 6.38 2.54 -10.12
N GLU A 33 5.36 2.80 -10.94
CA GLU A 33 4.45 3.91 -10.77
C GLU A 33 3.05 3.43 -10.36
N LEU A 34 2.55 3.97 -9.25
CA LEU A 34 1.20 3.79 -8.76
C LEU A 34 0.20 4.47 -9.73
N PRO A 35 -0.93 3.83 -10.07
CA PRO A 35 -1.90 4.37 -11.02
C PRO A 35 -2.83 5.42 -10.39
N THR A 36 -2.25 6.52 -9.95
CA THR A 36 -2.92 7.68 -9.36
C THR A 36 -2.62 8.96 -10.16
N ASN A 37 -3.55 9.90 -10.09
CA ASN A 37 -3.38 11.25 -10.66
C ASN A 37 -2.82 12.23 -9.62
N ASN A 38 -2.85 11.86 -8.34
CA ASN A 38 -2.48 12.74 -7.24
C ASN A 38 -1.09 12.36 -6.71
N SER A 39 -0.41 13.32 -6.11
CA SER A 39 0.82 13.02 -5.41
C SER A 39 0.53 12.16 -4.17
N ILE A 40 1.35 11.15 -3.93
CA ILE A 40 1.28 10.26 -2.78
C ILE A 40 2.14 10.83 -1.66
N TYR A 41 1.48 11.43 -0.67
CA TYR A 41 2.08 11.97 0.54
C TYR A 41 1.03 11.89 1.66
N TYR A 42 1.47 11.69 2.92
CA TYR A 42 0.58 11.49 4.07
C TYR A 42 -0.50 10.40 3.88
N HIS A 43 -0.15 9.34 3.14
CA HIS A 43 -1.05 8.27 2.77
C HIS A 43 -1.10 7.16 3.83
N CYS A 44 -2.19 6.40 3.86
CA CYS A 44 -2.23 5.10 4.52
C CYS A 44 -1.61 4.05 3.60
N PHE A 45 -0.65 3.28 4.12
CA PHE A 45 -0.04 2.16 3.42
C PHE A 45 0.12 1.00 4.37
N VAL A 46 -0.65 -0.07 4.14
CA VAL A 46 -0.70 -1.23 5.03
C VAL A 46 -0.54 -2.51 4.26
N SER A 47 0.05 -3.51 4.91
CA SER A 47 0.10 -4.87 4.39
C SER A 47 -1.19 -5.62 4.71
N LYS A 48 -1.59 -6.50 3.79
CA LYS A 48 -2.75 -7.38 3.96
C LYS A 48 -2.35 -8.78 4.46
N SER A 49 -1.05 -9.06 4.64
CA SER A 49 -0.57 -10.39 5.03
C SER A 49 -0.95 -10.80 6.46
N GLU A 50 -1.28 -9.85 7.36
CA GLU A 50 -1.90 -10.19 8.66
C GLU A 50 -3.34 -10.72 8.50
N MET A 51 -4.00 -10.40 7.38
CA MET A 51 -5.41 -10.68 7.10
C MET A 51 -5.65 -12.03 6.38
N MET A 52 -4.60 -12.68 5.84
CA MET A 52 -4.73 -13.83 4.94
C MET A 52 -3.80 -15.00 5.28
N LYS A 53 -3.74 -15.44 6.55
CA LYS A 53 -3.09 -16.73 6.89
C LYS A 53 -3.88 -17.97 6.43
N THR A 54 -5.06 -17.80 5.82
CA THR A 54 -6.03 -18.88 5.55
C THR A 54 -6.32 -19.15 4.07
N SER A 55 -5.79 -18.37 3.12
CA SER A 55 -5.99 -18.65 1.68
C SER A 55 -4.95 -19.63 1.13
N PRO A 56 -5.32 -20.53 0.19
CA PRO A 56 -4.42 -21.55 -0.33
C PRO A 56 -3.20 -20.93 -1.04
N LYS A 57 -2.03 -21.52 -0.81
CA LYS A 57 -0.67 -21.16 -1.27
C LYS A 57 -0.44 -21.11 -2.80
N ASN A 58 -1.44 -20.79 -3.60
CA ASN A 58 -1.34 -20.96 -5.05
C ASN A 58 -0.70 -19.78 -5.79
N LYS A 59 -0.27 -18.73 -5.09
CA LYS A 59 0.66 -17.72 -5.64
C LYS A 59 1.38 -16.95 -4.54
N GLN A 60 2.68 -16.74 -4.73
CA GLN A 60 3.61 -15.98 -3.89
C GLN A 60 3.38 -14.46 -4.03
N ASN A 61 2.12 -14.01 -3.89
CA ASN A 61 1.78 -12.60 -4.06
C ASN A 61 1.64 -11.93 -2.70
N TYR A 62 2.47 -10.92 -2.44
CA TYR A 62 2.33 -10.05 -1.28
C TYR A 62 1.28 -8.98 -1.56
N GLN A 63 0.27 -8.86 -0.70
CA GLN A 63 -0.82 -7.90 -0.87
C GLN A 63 -0.66 -6.70 0.07
N MET A 64 -0.96 -5.52 -0.45
CA MET A 64 -0.92 -4.24 0.25
C MET A 64 -2.14 -3.39 -0.13
N LEU A 65 -2.50 -2.46 0.75
CA LEU A 65 -3.53 -1.47 0.51
C LEU A 65 -2.92 -0.08 0.64
N LEU A 66 -3.31 0.83 -0.25
CA LEU A 66 -2.94 2.23 -0.20
C LEU A 66 -4.19 3.11 -0.30
N PHE A 67 -4.32 4.06 0.61
CA PHE A 67 -5.35 5.10 0.57
C PHE A 67 -4.68 6.48 0.66
N CYS A 68 -5.04 7.39 -0.22
CA CYS A 68 -4.51 8.76 -0.28
C CYS A 68 -5.50 9.65 -1.03
N GLU A 69 -6.09 10.66 -0.36
CA GLU A 69 -7.14 11.50 -0.97
C GLU A 69 -8.24 10.61 -1.63
N ASN A 70 -8.55 10.87 -2.91
CA ASN A 70 -9.49 10.07 -3.70
C ASN A 70 -8.91 8.76 -4.28
N THR A 71 -7.67 8.42 -3.96
CA THR A 71 -6.98 7.23 -4.45
C THR A 71 -7.09 6.10 -3.44
N GLY A 72 -7.78 5.02 -3.82
CA GLY A 72 -7.73 3.73 -3.15
C GLY A 72 -7.11 2.68 -4.08
N LEU A 73 -6.12 1.93 -3.60
CA LEU A 73 -5.44 0.88 -4.36
C LEU A 73 -5.31 -0.40 -3.54
N SER A 74 -5.68 -1.52 -4.16
CA SER A 74 -5.21 -2.85 -3.79
C SER A 74 -4.01 -3.18 -4.67
N ILE A 75 -2.89 -3.46 -4.03
CA ILE A 75 -1.60 -3.69 -4.69
C ILE A 75 -1.20 -5.13 -4.42
N GLU A 76 -0.92 -5.89 -5.47
CA GLU A 76 -0.26 -7.19 -5.36
C GLU A 76 1.16 -7.09 -5.90
N TYR A 77 2.09 -7.77 -5.25
CA TYR A 77 3.47 -7.90 -5.71
C TYR A 77 3.84 -9.38 -5.83
N ASP A 78 4.11 -9.81 -7.06
CA ASP A 78 4.64 -11.13 -7.39
C ASP A 78 6.16 -11.12 -7.17
N GLU A 79 6.63 -11.79 -6.12
CA GLU A 79 8.04 -11.82 -5.74
C GLU A 79 8.91 -12.64 -6.70
N ASP A 80 8.34 -13.64 -7.38
CA ASP A 80 9.07 -14.49 -8.33
C ASP A 80 9.40 -13.69 -9.61
N ASN A 81 8.46 -12.87 -10.06
CA ASN A 81 8.58 -12.11 -11.31
C ASN A 81 8.93 -10.63 -11.11
N ASN A 82 8.90 -10.13 -9.87
CA ASN A 82 9.03 -8.71 -9.52
C ASN A 82 8.00 -7.79 -10.21
N ILE A 83 6.77 -8.29 -10.35
CA ILE A 83 5.67 -7.60 -11.05
C ILE A 83 4.66 -7.05 -10.04
N PHE A 84 4.32 -5.77 -10.20
CA PHE A 84 3.17 -5.19 -9.50
C PHE A 84 1.88 -5.39 -10.29
N GLN A 85 0.80 -5.67 -9.58
CA GLN A 85 -0.56 -5.59 -10.09
C GLN A 85 -1.35 -4.60 -9.24
N PHE A 86 -2.09 -3.72 -9.89
CA PHE A 86 -2.82 -2.64 -9.24
C PHE A 86 -4.30 -2.73 -9.56
N HIS A 87 -5.12 -2.69 -8.51
CA HIS A 87 -6.57 -2.66 -8.62
C HIS A 87 -7.10 -1.43 -7.88
N ARG A 88 -7.90 -0.61 -8.56
CA ARG A 88 -8.54 0.55 -7.92
C ARG A 88 -9.62 0.10 -6.94
N LEU A 89 -9.67 0.76 -5.79
CA LEU A 89 -10.70 0.61 -4.78
C LEU A 89 -11.50 1.91 -4.71
N SER A 90 -12.80 1.79 -4.44
CA SER A 90 -13.61 2.96 -4.08
C SER A 90 -13.21 3.46 -2.70
N VAL A 91 -13.10 4.77 -2.54
CA VAL A 91 -12.85 5.43 -1.25
C VAL A 91 -14.16 6.11 -0.81
N CYS A 92 -14.50 6.02 0.47
CA CYS A 92 -15.68 6.68 1.03
C CYS A 92 -15.53 8.21 0.98
N ASP A 93 -16.60 8.93 0.69
CA ASP A 93 -16.62 10.41 0.60
C ASP A 93 -16.07 11.10 1.86
N ASP A 94 -16.29 10.51 3.04
CA ASP A 94 -15.78 11.02 4.32
C ASP A 94 -14.25 10.97 4.40
N ILE A 95 -13.61 10.00 3.74
CA ILE A 95 -12.15 9.80 3.73
C ILE A 95 -11.51 10.53 2.56
N VAL A 96 -12.20 10.61 1.42
CA VAL A 96 -11.70 11.24 0.17
C VAL A 96 -11.18 12.65 0.41
N LEU A 97 -11.79 13.37 1.35
CA LEU A 97 -11.50 14.77 1.66
C LEU A 97 -10.34 14.96 2.63
N LEU A 98 -9.92 13.89 3.31
CA LEU A 98 -8.94 13.95 4.39
C LEU A 98 -7.55 13.60 3.89
N PHE A 99 -6.56 14.31 4.43
CA PHE A 99 -5.14 13.96 4.33
C PHE A 99 -4.47 14.09 5.70
N ALA A 100 -3.26 13.53 5.86
CA ALA A 100 -2.50 13.59 7.12
C ALA A 100 -3.26 13.05 8.34
N TYR A 101 -4.15 12.08 8.12
CA TYR A 101 -4.77 11.29 9.17
C TYR A 101 -3.78 10.31 9.79
N ALA A 102 -4.00 9.97 11.05
CA ALA A 102 -3.39 8.80 11.66
C ALA A 102 -4.22 7.55 11.27
N TYR A 103 -3.59 6.39 11.19
CA TYR A 103 -4.29 5.14 10.95
C TYR A 103 -3.71 3.99 11.77
N VAL A 104 -4.56 3.02 12.08
CA VAL A 104 -4.19 1.75 12.71
C VAL A 104 -4.87 0.62 11.96
N CYS A 105 -4.11 -0.42 11.61
CA CYS A 105 -4.66 -1.67 11.10
C CYS A 105 -4.79 -2.66 12.26
N ILE A 106 -5.98 -3.21 12.48
CA ILE A 106 -6.24 -4.24 13.50
C ILE A 106 -7.03 -5.35 12.83
N ASN A 107 -6.46 -6.56 12.80
CA ASN A 107 -7.01 -7.70 12.07
C ASN A 107 -7.24 -7.32 10.60
N ASP A 108 -8.50 -7.35 10.15
CA ASP A 108 -8.95 -7.03 8.81
C ASP A 108 -9.61 -5.63 8.69
N VAL A 109 -9.42 -4.78 9.70
CA VAL A 109 -10.01 -3.44 9.75
C VAL A 109 -8.94 -2.36 9.81
N ILE A 110 -9.07 -1.35 8.96
CA ILE A 110 -8.26 -0.13 9.02
C ILE A 110 -9.11 0.96 9.66
N LEU A 111 -8.61 1.51 10.77
CA LEU A 111 -9.23 2.63 11.48
C LEU A 111 -8.45 3.91 11.17
N PHE A 112 -9.17 4.94 10.74
CA PHE A 112 -8.62 6.27 10.44
C PHE A 112 -9.01 7.25 11.56
N PHE A 113 -8.07 8.10 11.98
CA PHE A 113 -8.24 9.05 13.08
C PHE A 113 -7.78 10.45 12.68
N GLY A 114 -8.66 11.43 12.87
CA GLY A 114 -8.39 12.83 12.55
C GLY A 114 -8.12 13.05 11.06
N GLY A 115 -7.15 13.90 10.76
CA GLY A 115 -6.85 14.37 9.41
C GLY A 115 -7.25 15.83 9.22
N TYR A 116 -6.77 16.41 8.13
CA TYR A 116 -7.10 17.75 7.68
C TYR A 116 -7.98 17.66 6.44
N ASP A 117 -9.04 18.45 6.39
CA ASP A 117 -9.75 18.72 5.16
C ASP A 117 -9.19 20.01 4.52
N ASN A 118 -9.16 20.04 3.19
CA ASN A 118 -8.84 21.26 2.44
C ASN A 118 -10.08 22.13 2.20
N LYS A 119 -11.18 21.87 2.92
CA LYS A 119 -12.38 22.69 2.85
C LYS A 119 -12.17 23.93 3.72
N VAL A 120 -11.76 25.02 3.07
CA VAL A 120 -11.85 26.38 3.61
C VAL A 120 -13.31 26.82 3.64
#